data_AF-A0A368G5N8-F1
#
_entry.id   AF-A0A368G5N8-F1
#
_cell.length_a   1.000
_cell.length_b   1.000
_cell.length_c   1.000
_cell.angle_alpha   90.00
_cell.angle_beta   90.00
_cell.angle_gamma   90.00
#
_symmetry.space_group_name_H-M   'P 1'
#
loop_
_entity.id
_entity.type
_entity.pdbx_description
1 polymer ?
#
loop_
_entity_poly.entity_id
_entity_poly.type
_entity_poly.pdbx_seq_one_letter_code
_entity_poly.pdbx_strand_id
1 'polypeptide(L)'
;MRKFQKLEVMIRAVHTKWEHVANSGSINYADFVLFVAVNHGICTDYTLAYAARCNTHPISRRPISGYVNICPTAFNAMQRNEMQQWLSTIKHELIHAFVFSTSHYQNYVGAKPPIAKKPIPIVPGILEKFTRTDWELGGGMSSRDVYMIVTPKVRKEARKYFGCNTLEGAEIESQGGSGTSGSHWEKRVFENEAMSGVATQVYAVSRLTLALFEDSGWYQVDYR
;
A
#
# COMPACT_ATOMS: atom_id res chain seq x y z
N MET A 1 -4.62 6.27 20.88
CA MET A 1 -4.74 6.52 19.42
C MET A 1 -5.96 7.38 19.17
N ARG A 2 -5.84 8.51 18.46
CA ARG A 2 -7.00 9.31 18.01
C ARG A 2 -7.57 8.67 16.74
N LYS A 3 -8.89 8.67 16.55
CA LYS A 3 -9.51 8.27 15.27
C LYS A 3 -9.03 9.21 14.16
N PHE A 4 -8.90 8.71 12.93
CA PHE A 4 -8.64 9.55 11.76
C PHE A 4 -9.85 10.48 11.58
N GLN A 5 -9.67 11.78 11.81
CA GLN A 5 -10.75 12.76 11.87
C GLN A 5 -10.85 13.56 10.58
N LYS A 6 -9.73 13.85 9.91
CA LYS A 6 -9.75 14.71 8.72
C LYS A 6 -8.60 14.44 7.73
N LEU A 7 -8.97 14.21 6.48
CA LEU A 7 -8.07 14.28 5.31
C LEU A 7 -8.19 15.68 4.72
N GLU A 8 -7.08 16.40 4.57
CA GLU A 8 -7.03 17.63 3.79
C GLU A 8 -6.40 17.36 2.43
N VAL A 9 -7.14 17.71 1.37
CA VAL A 9 -6.71 17.50 -0.02
C VAL A 9 -6.33 18.85 -0.61
N MET A 10 -5.05 18.98 -0.95
CA MET A 10 -4.52 20.15 -1.66
C MET A 10 -4.42 19.80 -3.15
N ILE A 11 -5.34 20.35 -3.94
CA ILE A 11 -5.38 20.17 -5.40
C ILE A 11 -4.82 21.43 -6.04
N ARG A 12 -3.85 21.27 -6.96
CA ARG A 12 -3.35 22.37 -7.77
C ARG A 12 -3.56 22.08 -9.25
N ALA A 13 -4.24 22.97 -9.95
CA ALA A 13 -4.40 22.91 -11.40
C ALA A 13 -3.09 23.26 -12.13
N VAL A 14 -2.81 22.55 -13.22
CA VAL A 14 -1.54 22.47 -13.99
C VAL A 14 -1.06 23.81 -14.59
N HIS A 15 -1.78 24.92 -14.43
CA HIS A 15 -1.49 26.21 -15.08
C HIS A 15 -1.13 27.38 -14.17
N THR A 16 -0.69 27.14 -12.93
CA THR A 16 -0.16 28.22 -12.08
C THR A 16 1.34 28.07 -11.84
N LYS A 17 2.13 29.11 -12.19
CA LYS A 17 3.54 29.23 -11.80
C LYS A 17 3.65 29.16 -10.28
N TRP A 18 4.66 28.47 -9.74
CA TRP A 18 5.03 28.62 -8.34
C TRP A 18 5.48 30.06 -8.11
N GLU A 19 4.59 30.92 -7.66
CA GLU A 19 5.04 32.03 -6.83
C GLU A 19 5.26 31.41 -5.45
N HIS A 20 6.52 31.34 -5.02
CA HIS A 20 6.85 31.13 -3.62
C HIS A 20 6.33 32.35 -2.85
N VAL A 21 5.04 32.36 -2.55
CA VAL A 21 4.55 33.14 -1.43
C VAL A 21 4.99 32.35 -0.21
N ALA A 22 6.17 32.71 0.31
CA ALA A 22 6.64 32.26 1.61
C ALA A 22 5.76 32.91 2.71
N ASN A 23 4.46 32.67 2.66
CA ASN A 23 3.62 32.83 3.83
C ASN A 23 3.78 31.52 4.60
N SER A 24 4.46 31.60 5.74
CA SER A 24 4.57 30.54 6.74
C SER A 24 3.19 30.17 7.26
N GLY A 25 2.42 29.43 6.46
CA GLY A 25 1.12 28.89 6.83
C GLY A 25 1.28 27.59 7.60
N SER A 26 0.73 27.54 8.82
CA SER A 26 0.55 26.29 9.55
C SER A 26 -0.76 25.63 9.13
N ILE A 27 -0.72 24.37 8.70
CA ILE A 27 -1.93 23.57 8.53
C ILE A 27 -2.32 23.04 9.92
N ASN A 28 -3.44 23.53 10.44
CA ASN A 28 -3.97 23.14 11.74
C ASN A 28 -5.15 22.19 11.54
N TYR A 29 -5.33 21.23 12.45
CA TYR A 29 -6.47 20.30 12.46
C TYR A 29 -6.55 19.34 11.25
N ALA A 30 -5.41 18.90 10.73
CA ALA A 30 -5.33 17.86 9.70
C ALA A 30 -4.54 16.63 10.21
N ASP A 31 -5.07 15.42 9.97
CA ASP A 31 -4.34 14.18 10.27
C ASP A 31 -3.45 13.74 9.10
N PHE A 32 -3.82 14.13 7.87
CA PHE A 32 -3.03 13.85 6.68
C PHE A 32 -3.26 14.92 5.63
N VAL A 33 -2.18 15.36 4.98
CA VAL A 33 -2.22 16.29 3.85
C VAL A 33 -1.89 15.54 2.57
N LEU A 34 -2.84 15.50 1.64
CA LEU A 34 -2.69 14.84 0.34
C LEU A 34 -2.51 15.88 -0.76
N PHE A 35 -1.37 15.82 -1.45
CA PHE A 35 -1.12 16.60 -2.66
C PHE A 35 -1.59 15.84 -3.90
N VAL A 36 -2.45 16.45 -4.71
CA VAL A 36 -2.97 15.84 -5.94
C VAL A 36 -2.36 16.54 -7.14
N ALA A 37 -1.79 15.75 -8.06
CA ALA A 37 -1.19 16.25 -9.29
C ALA A 37 -1.64 15.45 -10.51
N VAL A 38 -1.61 16.09 -11.67
CA VAL A 38 -1.70 15.45 -12.99
C VAL A 38 -0.44 15.82 -13.74
N ASN A 39 0.53 14.90 -13.81
CA ASN A 39 1.86 15.18 -14.36
C ASN A 39 2.47 13.92 -15.00
N HIS A 40 3.26 14.10 -16.05
CA HIS A 40 3.95 13.03 -16.78
C HIS A 40 5.08 12.34 -15.98
N GLY A 41 5.51 12.92 -14.86
CA GLY A 41 6.59 12.44 -13.97
C GLY A 41 7.10 11.01 -14.18
N ILE A 42 6.59 10.04 -13.40
CA ILE A 42 7.00 8.62 -13.44
C ILE A 42 6.00 7.79 -14.28
N CYS A 43 5.21 8.45 -15.12
CA CYS A 43 4.18 7.78 -15.89
C CYS A 43 4.80 6.95 -17.02
N THR A 44 4.42 5.67 -17.08
CA THR A 44 4.62 4.82 -18.25
C THR A 44 3.29 4.60 -18.96
N ASP A 45 3.31 3.98 -20.14
CA ASP A 45 2.09 3.67 -20.90
C ASP A 45 1.10 2.79 -20.14
N TYR A 46 1.54 2.09 -19.09
CA TYR A 46 0.74 1.19 -18.28
C TYR A 46 0.41 1.73 -16.88
N THR A 47 0.95 2.90 -16.52
CA THR A 47 0.73 3.51 -15.20
C THR A 47 -0.47 4.45 -15.24
N LEU A 48 -1.52 4.12 -14.48
CA LEU A 48 -2.72 4.98 -14.39
C LEU A 48 -2.53 6.13 -13.39
N ALA A 49 -1.98 5.79 -12.22
CA ALA A 49 -1.65 6.71 -11.16
C ALA A 49 -0.51 6.12 -10.32
N TYR A 50 0.10 6.94 -9.46
CA TYR A 50 1.00 6.46 -8.42
C TYR A 50 0.91 7.36 -7.18
N ALA A 51 1.09 6.80 -6.00
CA ALA A 51 1.14 7.57 -4.76
C ALA A 51 2.22 7.08 -3.80
N ALA A 52 2.66 8.00 -2.94
CA ALA A 52 3.61 7.69 -1.89
C ALA A 52 3.48 8.69 -0.74
N ARG A 53 4.05 8.33 0.41
CA ARG A 53 4.24 9.28 1.51
C ARG A 53 5.34 10.30 1.18
N CYS A 54 5.12 11.54 1.60
CA CYS A 54 6.14 12.59 1.64
C CYS A 54 6.84 12.59 3.00
N ASN A 55 6.06 12.77 4.07
CA ASN A 55 6.56 12.97 5.42
C ASN A 55 5.88 12.05 6.43
N THR A 56 6.58 11.83 7.55
CA THR A 56 6.08 11.06 8.69
C THR A 56 6.15 11.90 9.96
N HIS A 57 5.25 11.63 10.89
CA HIS A 57 5.26 12.26 12.19
C HIS A 57 6.54 11.87 12.95
N PRO A 58 7.25 12.81 13.60
CA PRO A 58 8.56 12.54 14.21
C PRO A 58 8.50 11.47 15.31
N ILE A 59 7.44 11.47 16.12
CA ILE A 59 7.27 10.53 17.24
C ILE A 59 6.54 9.24 16.81
N SER A 60 5.30 9.33 16.34
CA SER A 60 4.51 8.14 15.99
C SER A 60 4.95 7.44 14.70
N ARG A 61 5.84 8.06 13.91
CA ARG A 61 6.34 7.56 12.62
C ARG A 61 5.27 7.31 11.56
N ARG A 62 4.01 7.67 11.85
CA ARG A 62 2.86 7.59 10.95
C ARG A 62 3.03 8.56 9.78
N PRO A 63 2.66 8.18 8.54
CA PRO A 63 2.55 9.12 7.42
C PRO A 63 1.59 10.27 7.74
N ILE A 64 2.03 11.51 7.54
CA ILE A 64 1.23 12.73 7.77
C ILE A 64 1.06 13.58 6.52
N SER A 65 1.84 13.31 5.49
CA SER A 65 1.57 13.84 4.16
C SER A 65 2.05 12.88 3.08
N GLY A 66 1.42 12.98 1.92
CA GLY A 66 1.75 12.19 0.75
C GLY A 66 1.18 12.84 -0.49
N TYR A 67 1.43 12.23 -1.63
CA TYR A 67 0.90 12.70 -2.90
C TYR A 67 0.26 11.55 -3.66
N VAL A 68 -0.68 11.90 -4.52
CA VAL A 68 -1.17 11.03 -5.59
C VAL A 68 -1.01 11.79 -6.91
N ASN A 69 -0.36 11.15 -7.87
CA ASN A 69 -0.20 11.67 -9.21
C ASN A 69 -0.99 10.81 -10.18
N ILE A 70 -1.85 11.46 -10.98
CA ILE A 70 -2.61 10.81 -12.05
C ILE A 70 -1.87 11.04 -13.37
N CYS A 71 -1.70 9.99 -14.15
CA CYS A 71 -0.97 10.10 -15.41
C CYS A 71 -1.83 10.78 -16.50
N PRO A 72 -1.33 11.83 -17.18
CA PRO A 72 -2.13 12.62 -18.13
C PRO A 72 -2.76 11.78 -19.25
N THR A 73 -2.02 10.81 -19.80
CA THR A 73 -2.52 9.91 -20.85
C THR A 73 -3.74 9.14 -20.40
N ALA A 74 -3.67 8.54 -19.20
CA ALA A 74 -4.78 7.79 -18.62
C ALA A 74 -5.95 8.71 -18.22
N PHE A 75 -5.65 9.89 -17.65
CA PHE A 75 -6.67 10.89 -17.31
C PHE A 75 -7.46 11.38 -18.52
N ASN A 76 -6.78 11.63 -19.65
CA ASN A 76 -7.42 12.09 -20.87
C ASN A 76 -8.19 10.98 -21.61
N ALA A 77 -7.78 9.72 -21.46
CA ALA A 77 -8.47 8.56 -22.03
C ALA A 77 -9.69 8.09 -21.20
N MET A 78 -9.90 8.68 -20.01
CA MET A 78 -10.94 8.29 -19.07
C MET A 78 -12.34 8.42 -19.65
N GLN A 79 -13.13 7.35 -19.52
CA GLN A 79 -14.56 7.36 -19.85
C GLN A 79 -15.44 7.39 -18.58
N ARG A 80 -16.64 7.98 -18.67
CA ARG A 80 -17.54 8.13 -17.50
C ARG A 80 -18.02 6.80 -16.91
N ASN A 81 -18.14 5.76 -17.73
CA ASN A 81 -18.49 4.41 -17.30
C ASN A 81 -17.35 3.71 -16.53
N GLU A 82 -16.12 4.21 -16.60
CA GLU A 82 -14.93 3.65 -15.93
C GLU A 82 -14.64 4.29 -14.57
N MET A 83 -15.51 5.21 -14.11
CA MET A 83 -15.32 5.96 -12.86
C MET A 83 -15.11 5.06 -11.63
N GLN A 84 -15.73 3.88 -11.59
CA GLN A 84 -15.54 2.93 -10.49
C GLN A 84 -14.14 2.31 -10.48
N GLN A 85 -13.60 1.99 -11.66
CA GLN A 85 -12.23 1.48 -11.79
C GLN A 85 -11.23 2.55 -11.37
N TRP A 86 -11.44 3.80 -11.79
CA TRP A 86 -10.62 4.93 -11.37
C TRP A 86 -10.65 5.18 -9.86
N LEU A 87 -11.84 5.13 -9.25
CA LEU A 87 -11.96 5.25 -7.80
C LEU A 87 -11.20 4.13 -7.10
N SER A 88 -11.22 2.91 -7.65
CA SER A 88 -10.45 1.79 -7.13
C SER A 88 -8.94 2.03 -7.25
N THR A 89 -8.46 2.43 -8.42
CA THR A 89 -7.04 2.75 -8.65
C THR A 89 -6.55 3.84 -7.69
N ILE A 90 -7.30 4.93 -7.51
CA ILE A 90 -6.91 5.99 -6.57
C ILE A 90 -6.89 5.46 -5.14
N LYS A 91 -7.86 4.62 -4.73
CA LYS A 91 -7.84 4.00 -3.40
C LYS A 91 -6.61 3.12 -3.21
N HIS A 92 -6.25 2.31 -4.21
CA HIS A 92 -5.05 1.47 -4.20
C HIS A 92 -3.80 2.30 -3.97
N GLU A 93 -3.62 3.36 -4.75
CA GLU A 93 -2.48 4.26 -4.61
C GLU A 93 -2.43 4.91 -3.23
N LEU A 94 -3.58 5.39 -2.73
CA LEU A 94 -3.62 5.99 -1.40
C LEU A 94 -3.24 5.00 -0.29
N ILE A 95 -3.53 3.71 -0.43
CA ILE A 95 -3.11 2.68 0.53
C ILE A 95 -1.58 2.56 0.57
N HIS A 96 -0.88 2.72 -0.56
CA HIS A 96 0.58 2.80 -0.56
C HIS A 96 1.11 4.01 0.22
N ALA A 97 0.46 5.18 0.08
CA ALA A 97 0.84 6.37 0.83
C ALA A 97 0.56 6.26 2.33
N PHE A 98 -0.44 5.46 2.72
CA PHE A 98 -0.89 5.34 4.11
C PHE A 98 -0.21 4.23 4.89
N VAL A 99 -0.05 3.03 4.31
CA VAL A 99 0.36 1.87 5.12
C VAL A 99 1.15 0.81 4.37
N PHE A 100 0.84 0.56 3.10
CA PHE A 100 1.34 -0.64 2.40
C PHE A 100 2.48 -0.30 1.45
N SER A 101 3.70 -0.25 1.99
CA SER A 101 4.92 -0.09 1.21
C SER A 101 6.10 -0.66 1.98
N THR A 102 7.10 -1.19 1.28
CA THR A 102 8.37 -1.62 1.89
C THR A 102 9.01 -0.56 2.78
N SER A 103 8.82 0.73 2.47
CA SER A 103 9.37 1.84 3.25
C SER A 103 8.61 2.11 4.57
N HIS A 104 7.40 1.56 4.73
CA HIS A 104 6.55 1.76 5.91
C HIS A 104 6.81 0.74 7.02
N TYR A 105 7.18 -0.51 6.71
CA TYR A 105 7.24 -1.59 7.71
C TYR A 105 8.18 -1.29 8.89
N GLN A 106 9.34 -0.70 8.63
CA GLN A 106 10.28 -0.28 9.68
C GLN A 106 9.77 0.87 10.57
N ASN A 107 8.69 1.53 10.17
CA ASN A 107 8.06 2.64 10.88
C ASN A 107 6.79 2.22 11.63
N TYR A 108 6.31 0.99 11.46
CA TYR A 108 5.19 0.49 12.24
C TYR A 108 5.51 0.54 13.73
N VAL A 109 4.48 0.73 14.55
CA VAL A 109 4.66 0.84 16.00
C VAL A 109 5.23 -0.48 16.53
N GLY A 110 6.39 -0.42 17.18
CA GLY A 110 7.08 -1.60 17.72
C GLY A 110 7.92 -2.37 16.69
N ALA A 111 8.09 -1.86 15.47
CA ALA A 111 8.95 -2.46 14.47
C ALA A 111 10.40 -2.58 14.96
N LYS A 112 11.00 -3.75 14.74
CA LYS A 112 12.44 -3.97 14.98
C LYS A 112 13.26 -3.49 13.77
N PRO A 113 14.55 -3.20 13.95
CA PRO A 113 15.43 -2.88 12.82
C PRO A 113 15.39 -3.99 11.76
N PRO A 114 15.35 -3.65 10.46
CA PRO A 114 15.41 -4.65 9.41
C PRO A 114 16.71 -5.46 9.47
N ILE A 115 16.61 -6.79 9.41
CA ILE A 115 17.77 -7.69 9.41
C ILE A 115 18.31 -7.95 7.99
N ALA A 116 17.50 -7.70 6.98
CA ALA A 116 17.88 -7.71 5.57
C ALA A 116 17.19 -6.55 4.85
N LYS A 117 17.84 -6.00 3.82
CA LYS A 117 17.34 -4.85 3.05
C LYS A 117 16.98 -5.19 1.59
N LYS A 118 17.45 -6.33 1.09
CA LYS A 118 17.27 -6.79 -0.30
C LYS A 118 17.03 -8.30 -0.33
N PRO A 119 16.29 -8.84 -1.32
CA PRO A 119 15.56 -8.11 -2.36
C PRO A 119 14.34 -7.35 -1.81
N ILE A 120 13.69 -7.91 -0.78
CA ILE A 120 12.63 -7.29 0.02
C ILE A 120 13.16 -7.15 1.45
N PRO A 121 12.89 -6.05 2.17
CA PRO A 121 13.34 -5.91 3.55
C PRO A 121 12.71 -6.97 4.47
N ILE A 122 13.49 -7.55 5.37
CA ILE A 122 12.98 -8.44 6.42
C ILE A 122 12.92 -7.67 7.72
N VAL A 123 11.70 -7.49 8.22
CA VAL A 123 11.39 -6.75 9.44
C VAL A 123 10.78 -7.75 10.43
N PRO A 124 11.55 -8.24 11.42
CA PRO A 124 11.09 -9.32 12.30
C PRO A 124 9.77 -8.99 12.98
N GLY A 125 8.81 -9.92 12.91
CA GLY A 125 7.45 -9.77 13.43
C GLY A 125 6.49 -8.98 12.53
N ILE A 126 6.95 -8.44 11.41
CA ILE A 126 6.12 -7.71 10.43
C ILE A 126 6.19 -8.38 9.08
N LEU A 127 7.38 -8.47 8.48
CA LEU A 127 7.59 -9.03 7.15
C LEU A 127 8.74 -10.04 7.20
N GLU A 128 8.41 -11.31 6.95
CA GLU A 128 9.33 -12.44 7.09
C GLU A 128 9.36 -13.31 5.82
N LYS A 129 10.43 -14.09 5.68
CA LYS A 129 10.65 -14.99 4.54
C LYS A 129 10.48 -16.43 4.99
N PHE A 130 9.76 -17.21 4.19
CA PHE A 130 9.54 -18.64 4.39
C PHE A 130 9.92 -19.39 3.13
N THR A 131 10.43 -20.62 3.26
CA THR A 131 10.72 -21.50 2.12
C THR A 131 9.66 -22.60 2.10
N ARG A 132 8.90 -22.69 1.00
CA ARG A 132 7.95 -23.78 0.72
C ARG A 132 8.68 -24.84 -0.10
N THR A 133 8.75 -26.07 0.38
CA THR A 133 9.49 -27.17 -0.26
C THR A 133 8.62 -28.04 -1.17
N ASP A 134 7.32 -27.87 -1.06
CA ASP A 134 6.24 -28.62 -1.70
C ASP A 134 5.60 -27.81 -2.84
N TRP A 135 6.37 -26.95 -3.51
CA TRP A 135 5.82 -26.10 -4.56
C TRP A 135 5.62 -26.89 -5.85
N GLU A 136 4.37 -27.23 -6.16
CA GLU A 136 4.02 -27.96 -7.36
C GLU A 136 4.23 -27.12 -8.63
N LEU A 137 5.02 -27.65 -9.57
CA LEU A 137 5.20 -27.14 -10.92
C LEU A 137 4.84 -28.25 -11.92
N GLY A 138 4.58 -27.90 -13.17
CA GLY A 138 4.27 -28.89 -14.22
C GLY A 138 5.37 -29.96 -14.45
N GLY A 139 6.59 -29.73 -13.95
CA GLY A 139 7.71 -30.67 -14.00
C GLY A 139 8.04 -31.38 -12.67
N GLY A 140 7.21 -31.23 -11.63
CA GLY A 140 7.42 -31.81 -10.30
C GLY A 140 7.44 -30.77 -9.17
N MET A 141 7.80 -31.21 -7.96
CA MET A 141 7.90 -30.33 -6.79
C MET A 141 9.23 -29.56 -6.80
N SER A 142 9.18 -28.30 -6.37
CA SER A 142 10.34 -27.44 -6.20
C SER A 142 10.27 -26.69 -4.87
N SER A 143 11.42 -26.14 -4.45
CA SER A 143 11.47 -25.23 -3.31
C SER A 143 11.36 -23.78 -3.79
N ARG A 144 10.54 -22.98 -3.09
CA ARG A 144 10.34 -21.56 -3.40
C ARG A 144 10.29 -20.72 -2.15
N ASP A 145 11.04 -19.62 -2.15
CA ASP A 145 10.96 -18.59 -1.12
C ASP A 145 9.71 -17.72 -1.35
N VAL A 146 8.94 -17.52 -0.29
CA VAL A 146 7.78 -16.64 -0.23
C VAL A 146 7.97 -15.64 0.91
N TYR A 147 7.38 -14.46 0.77
CA TYR A 147 7.45 -13.41 1.78
C TYR A 147 6.04 -13.18 2.33
N MET A 148 5.92 -13.03 3.65
CA MET A 148 4.62 -12.91 4.29
C MET A 148 4.60 -11.77 5.31
N ILE A 149 3.50 -11.03 5.32
CA ILE A 149 3.17 -10.18 6.47
C ILE A 149 2.66 -11.08 7.59
N VAL A 150 3.37 -11.08 8.71
CA VAL A 150 3.14 -12.00 9.84
C VAL A 150 2.56 -11.31 11.07
N THR A 151 2.10 -10.06 10.92
CA THR A 151 1.52 -9.28 12.01
C THR A 151 0.24 -9.94 12.56
N PRO A 152 -0.11 -9.72 13.84
CA PRO A 152 -1.11 -10.55 14.52
C PRO A 152 -2.50 -10.56 13.88
N LYS A 153 -3.04 -9.42 13.44
CA LYS A 153 -4.37 -9.34 12.82
C LYS A 153 -4.35 -9.77 11.37
N VAL A 154 -3.30 -9.44 10.62
CA VAL A 154 -3.13 -9.94 9.24
C VAL A 154 -3.11 -11.46 9.24
N ARG A 155 -2.31 -12.07 10.12
CA ARG A 155 -2.29 -13.53 10.32
C ARG A 155 -3.66 -14.06 10.70
N LYS A 156 -4.37 -13.41 11.63
CA LYS A 156 -5.72 -13.83 12.05
C LYS A 156 -6.72 -13.83 10.88
N GLU A 157 -6.78 -12.76 10.10
CA GLU A 157 -7.71 -12.66 8.98
C GLU A 157 -7.31 -13.58 7.81
N ALA A 158 -6.02 -13.80 7.56
CA ALA A 158 -5.54 -14.79 6.59
C ALA A 158 -5.96 -16.22 6.98
N ARG A 159 -5.72 -16.62 8.24
CA ARG A 159 -6.16 -17.93 8.77
C ARG A 159 -7.67 -18.11 8.65
N LYS A 160 -8.44 -17.07 8.96
CA LYS A 160 -9.90 -17.07 8.84
C LYS A 160 -10.33 -17.23 7.38
N TYR A 161 -9.71 -16.51 6.45
CA TYR A 161 -10.05 -16.56 5.03
C TYR A 161 -9.79 -17.94 4.42
N PHE A 162 -8.66 -18.56 4.73
CA PHE A 162 -8.29 -19.88 4.20
C PHE A 162 -8.77 -21.07 5.04
N GLY A 163 -9.38 -20.84 6.20
CA GLY A 163 -9.73 -21.91 7.15
C GLY A 163 -8.51 -22.68 7.68
N CYS A 164 -7.32 -22.08 7.64
CA CYS A 164 -6.06 -22.75 7.97
C CYS A 164 -5.42 -22.13 9.21
N ASN A 165 -5.57 -22.77 10.38
CA ASN A 165 -5.11 -22.21 11.66
C ASN A 165 -3.59 -22.18 11.85
N THR A 166 -2.85 -22.94 11.05
CA THR A 166 -1.38 -23.01 11.11
C THR A 166 -0.71 -21.95 10.24
N LEU A 167 -1.44 -21.29 9.35
CA LEU A 167 -0.89 -20.29 8.42
C LEU A 167 -0.11 -19.19 9.16
N GLU A 168 1.09 -18.87 8.67
CA GLU A 168 2.04 -17.99 9.36
C GLU A 168 1.71 -16.51 9.16
N GLY A 169 1.03 -16.16 8.06
CA GLY A 169 0.72 -14.79 7.68
C GLY A 169 -0.01 -14.72 6.34
N ALA A 170 0.09 -13.57 5.68
CA ALA A 170 -0.41 -13.37 4.33
C ALA A 170 0.73 -13.10 3.36
N GLU A 171 0.77 -13.85 2.26
CA GLU A 171 1.79 -13.75 1.22
C GLU A 171 1.73 -12.41 0.50
N ILE A 172 2.89 -11.82 0.28
CA ILE A 172 3.08 -10.59 -0.49
C ILE A 172 3.77 -10.88 -1.81
N GLU A 173 3.50 -10.03 -2.80
CA GLU A 173 4.07 -10.13 -4.13
C GLU A 173 5.60 -10.10 -4.06
N SER A 174 6.22 -11.10 -4.69
CA SER A 174 7.67 -11.31 -4.71
C SER A 174 8.28 -11.09 -6.09
N GLN A 175 7.45 -11.02 -7.12
CA GLN A 175 7.83 -10.80 -8.51
C GLN A 175 7.67 -9.32 -8.91
N GLY A 176 8.11 -8.99 -10.14
CA GLY A 176 8.06 -7.64 -10.68
C GLY A 176 9.23 -6.76 -10.21
N GLY A 177 9.02 -5.43 -10.29
CA GLY A 177 10.03 -4.43 -9.93
C GLY A 177 9.94 -3.97 -8.46
N SER A 178 10.81 -3.02 -8.09
CA SER A 178 10.83 -2.43 -6.74
C SER A 178 9.54 -1.68 -6.35
N GLY A 179 8.74 -1.26 -7.34
CA GLY A 179 7.41 -0.67 -7.12
C GLY A 179 6.31 -1.71 -6.85
N THR A 180 6.55 -2.98 -7.18
CA THR A 180 5.56 -4.05 -7.05
C THR A 180 5.90 -4.99 -5.90
N SER A 181 7.11 -5.55 -5.94
CA SER A 181 7.62 -6.51 -4.96
C SER A 181 7.65 -5.89 -3.56
N GLY A 182 7.09 -6.59 -2.57
CA GLY A 182 7.10 -6.11 -1.19
C GLY A 182 6.00 -5.13 -0.80
N SER A 183 5.23 -4.60 -1.74
CA SER A 183 4.22 -3.55 -1.48
C SER A 183 2.79 -3.94 -1.86
N HIS A 184 2.59 -5.19 -2.29
CA HIS A 184 1.30 -5.73 -2.72
C HIS A 184 1.07 -7.10 -2.10
N TRP A 185 -0.18 -7.52 -2.00
CA TRP A 185 -0.51 -8.92 -1.72
C TRP A 185 -0.20 -9.80 -2.93
N GLU A 186 0.20 -11.05 -2.69
CA GLU A 186 0.48 -12.03 -3.73
C GLU A 186 -0.77 -12.29 -4.57
N LYS A 187 -0.72 -11.97 -5.86
CA LYS A 187 -1.88 -12.04 -6.75
C LYS A 187 -2.42 -13.45 -6.89
N ARG A 188 -1.53 -14.46 -6.93
CA ARG A 188 -1.92 -15.87 -7.02
C ARG A 188 -2.80 -16.31 -5.85
N VAL A 189 -2.63 -15.69 -4.69
CA VAL A 189 -3.30 -16.07 -3.44
C VAL A 189 -4.53 -15.19 -3.17
N PHE A 190 -4.47 -13.91 -3.56
CA PHE A 190 -5.47 -12.89 -3.21
C PHE A 190 -6.01 -12.13 -4.43
N GLU A 191 -6.31 -12.84 -5.53
CA GLU A 191 -6.63 -12.30 -6.85
C GLU A 191 -7.52 -11.03 -6.88
N ASN A 192 -8.60 -11.00 -6.09
CA ASN A 192 -9.59 -9.91 -6.05
C ASN A 192 -9.34 -8.85 -4.95
N GLU A 193 -8.18 -8.91 -4.29
CA GLU A 193 -7.80 -7.94 -3.27
C GLU A 193 -7.36 -6.62 -3.92
N ALA A 194 -7.86 -5.51 -3.36
CA ALA A 194 -7.59 -4.17 -3.86
C ALA A 194 -6.09 -3.83 -4.03
N MET A 195 -5.21 -4.45 -3.25
CA MET A 195 -3.76 -4.27 -3.19
C MET A 195 -2.98 -5.43 -3.81
N SER A 196 -3.59 -6.20 -4.72
CA SER A 196 -2.83 -7.07 -5.61
C SER A 196 -2.08 -6.24 -6.67
N GLY A 197 -0.87 -6.65 -7.07
CA GLY A 197 0.02 -5.85 -7.92
C GLY A 197 -0.43 -5.63 -9.37
N VAL A 198 -1.50 -6.31 -9.79
CA VAL A 198 -2.12 -6.11 -11.11
C VAL A 198 -3.61 -6.00 -10.94
N ALA A 199 -4.13 -4.92 -11.48
CA ALA A 199 -5.53 -4.62 -11.69
C ALA A 199 -6.40 -5.83 -12.10
N THR A 200 -7.50 -6.11 -11.39
CA THR A 200 -8.57 -7.04 -11.83
C THR A 200 -9.90 -6.31 -11.99
N GLN A 201 -10.91 -6.96 -12.55
CA GLN A 201 -12.23 -6.34 -12.74
C GLN A 201 -13.00 -6.11 -11.42
N VAL A 202 -12.62 -6.83 -10.36
CA VAL A 202 -13.23 -6.75 -9.02
C VAL A 202 -12.17 -6.38 -8.01
N TYR A 203 -12.27 -5.17 -7.46
CA TYR A 203 -11.40 -4.72 -6.37
C TYR A 203 -12.22 -4.56 -5.08
N ALA A 204 -11.86 -5.32 -4.07
CA ALA A 204 -12.40 -5.15 -2.73
C ALA A 204 -11.26 -4.84 -1.76
N VAL A 205 -11.38 -3.73 -1.02
CA VAL A 205 -10.54 -3.51 0.17
C VAL A 205 -10.98 -4.54 1.19
N SER A 206 -10.18 -5.59 1.33
CA SER A 206 -10.56 -6.74 2.14
C SER A 206 -10.28 -6.49 3.63
N ARG A 207 -10.82 -7.36 4.48
CA ARG A 207 -10.47 -7.43 5.90
C ARG A 207 -8.96 -7.63 6.12
N LEU A 208 -8.25 -8.19 5.14
CA LEU A 208 -6.80 -8.38 5.19
C LEU A 208 -6.05 -7.04 5.12
N THR A 209 -6.39 -6.20 4.15
CA THR A 209 -5.82 -4.85 4.04
C THR A 209 -6.20 -4.00 5.24
N LEU A 210 -7.46 -4.08 5.69
CA LEU A 210 -7.91 -3.44 6.93
C LEU A 210 -7.09 -3.88 8.17
N ALA A 211 -6.77 -5.17 8.26
CA ALA A 211 -5.90 -5.69 9.32
C ALA A 211 -4.47 -5.12 9.26
N LEU A 212 -3.93 -4.91 8.06
CA LEU A 212 -2.63 -4.26 7.89
C LEU A 212 -2.66 -2.79 8.38
N PHE A 213 -3.73 -2.04 8.06
CA PHE A 213 -3.95 -0.70 8.61
C PHE A 213 -3.91 -0.70 10.13
N GLU A 214 -4.58 -1.65 10.77
CA GLU A 214 -4.66 -1.71 12.22
C GLU A 214 -3.33 -2.17 12.87
N ASP A 215 -2.66 -3.16 12.27
CA ASP A 215 -1.39 -3.70 12.77
C ASP A 215 -0.21 -2.75 12.59
N SER A 216 -0.30 -1.76 11.69
CA SER A 216 0.68 -0.67 11.62
C SER A 216 0.80 0.12 12.94
N GLY A 217 -0.24 0.07 13.77
CA GLY A 217 -0.38 0.85 15.01
C GLY A 217 -0.75 2.31 14.77
N TRP A 218 -1.06 2.68 13.53
CA TRP A 218 -1.38 4.05 13.12
C TRP A 218 -2.87 4.34 13.07
N TYR A 219 -3.69 3.32 12.85
CA TYR A 219 -5.11 3.48 12.54
C TYR A 219 -5.98 2.59 13.43
N GLN A 220 -7.19 3.08 13.71
CA GLN A 220 -8.29 2.27 14.22
C GLN A 220 -9.19 1.94 13.04
N VAL A 221 -9.57 0.67 12.91
CA VAL A 221 -10.24 0.17 11.71
C VAL A 221 -11.61 -0.38 12.06
N ASP A 222 -12.59 -0.04 11.22
CA ASP A 222 -13.91 -0.67 11.26
C ASP A 222 -13.94 -1.79 10.22
N TYR A 223 -14.31 -3.00 10.65
CA TYR A 223 -14.38 -4.19 9.79
C TYR A 223 -15.82 -4.59 9.46
N ARG A 224 -16.81 -3.76 9.81
CA ARG A 224 -18.22 -4.02 9.52
C ARG A 224 -18.54 -3.79 8.05
#